data_AF-A0A957HJZ4-F1
#
_entry.id   AF-A0A957HJZ4-F1
#
_cell.length_a   1.000
_cell.length_b   1.000
_cell.length_c   1.000
_cell.angle_alpha   90.00
_cell.angle_beta   90.00
_cell.angle_gamma   90.00
#
_symmetry.space_group_name_H-M   'P 1'
#
loop_
_entity.id
_entity.type
_entity.pdbx_description
1 polymer ?
#
loop_
_entity_poly.entity_id
_entity_poly.type
_entity_poly.pdbx_seq_one_letter_code
_entity_poly.pdbx_strand_id
1 'polypeptide(L)'
;MDMAANLSSRQKSIVGLSVATAVIHIILAILSRDDSMFLILFILNGLGYLALVAGLYFVPQLASQRSMIRWALLGFTAVTFVLYFVFNWPAVLNPIGLVDKLIELVLMIQLWQEK
;
A
#
# COMPACT_ATOMS: atom_id res chain seq x y z
N MET A 1 -9.22 -30.12 -2.09
CA MET A 1 -7.79 -29.76 -2.06
C MET A 1 -7.74 -28.25 -2.01
N ASP A 2 -7.79 -27.69 -0.80
CA ASP A 2 -7.82 -26.25 -0.61
C ASP A 2 -6.40 -25.70 -0.79
N MET A 3 -6.11 -25.19 -1.99
CA MET A 3 -4.90 -24.42 -2.29
C MET A 3 -5.01 -22.97 -1.79
N ALA A 4 -5.61 -22.75 -0.61
CA ALA A 4 -5.51 -21.47 0.05
C ALA A 4 -4.11 -21.38 0.66
N ALA A 5 -3.29 -20.44 0.19
CA ALA A 5 -1.98 -20.17 0.77
C ALA A 5 -2.15 -19.93 2.29
N ASN A 6 -1.57 -20.81 3.11
CA ASN A 6 -1.53 -20.63 4.56
C ASN A 6 -0.55 -19.52 4.89
N LEU A 7 -1.00 -18.27 4.77
CA LEU A 7 -0.21 -17.08 5.10
C LEU A 7 0.11 -17.05 6.60
N SER A 8 1.34 -16.68 6.94
CA SER A 8 1.73 -16.42 8.33
C SER A 8 0.95 -15.23 8.90
N SER A 9 0.89 -15.11 10.23
CA SER A 9 0.21 -13.96 10.87
C SER A 9 0.77 -12.60 10.40
N ARG A 10 2.09 -12.53 10.16
CA ARG A 10 2.75 -11.34 9.61
C ARG A 10 2.32 -11.07 8.17
N GLN A 11 2.31 -12.09 7.32
CA GLN A 11 1.88 -11.96 5.92
C GLN A 11 0.42 -11.52 5.84
N LYS A 12 -0.48 -12.08 6.65
CA LYS A 12 -1.87 -11.63 6.77
C LYS A 12 -1.94 -10.16 7.16
N SER A 13 -1.09 -9.72 8.09
CA SER A 13 -1.02 -8.31 8.49
C SER A 13 -0.51 -7.40 7.37
N ILE A 14 0.53 -7.80 6.63
CA ILE A 14 1.03 -7.08 5.45
C ILE A 14 -0.08 -6.95 4.39
N VAL A 15 -0.80 -8.04 4.12
CA VAL A 15 -1.95 -8.02 3.20
C VAL A 15 -3.01 -7.05 3.69
N GLY A 16 -3.41 -7.16 4.97
CA GLY A 16 -4.43 -6.30 5.57
C GLY A 16 -4.06 -4.81 5.51
N LEU A 17 -2.82 -4.46 5.87
CA LEU A 17 -2.35 -3.07 5.84
C LEU A 17 -2.28 -2.54 4.41
N SER A 18 -1.78 -3.33 3.46
CA SER A 18 -1.72 -2.94 2.03
C SER A 18 -3.11 -2.71 1.45
N VAL A 19 -4.06 -3.59 1.78
CA VAL A 19 -5.46 -3.46 1.35
C VAL A 19 -6.13 -2.25 2.02
N ALA A 20 -5.88 -2.01 3.30
CA ALA A 20 -6.42 -0.85 4.00
C ALA A 20 -5.93 0.47 3.37
N THR A 21 -4.63 0.60 3.11
CA THR A 21 -4.04 1.75 2.40
C THR A 21 -4.63 1.89 0.99
N ALA A 22 -4.77 0.79 0.24
CA ALA A 22 -5.38 0.84 -1.08
C ALA A 22 -6.82 1.37 -1.06
N VAL A 23 -7.63 0.89 -0.11
CA VAL A 23 -9.01 1.34 0.08
C VAL A 23 -9.05 2.82 0.45
N ILE A 24 -8.18 3.28 1.35
CA ILE A 24 -8.12 4.70 1.72
C ILE A 24 -7.77 5.56 0.51
N HIS A 25 -6.78 5.17 -0.30
CA HIS A 25 -6.43 5.92 -1.51
C HIS A 25 -7.60 5.98 -2.52
N ILE A 26 -8.31 4.88 -2.73
CA ILE A 26 -9.47 4.86 -3.63
C ILE A 26 -10.62 5.73 -3.07
N ILE A 27 -10.88 5.66 -1.76
CA ILE A 27 -11.86 6.51 -1.09
C ILE A 27 -11.47 7.99 -1.25
N LEU A 28 -10.21 8.34 -1.02
CA LEU A 28 -9.73 9.72 -1.17
C LEU A 28 -9.85 10.20 -2.62
N ALA A 29 -9.59 9.35 -3.61
CA ALA A 29 -9.80 9.68 -5.03
C ALA A 29 -11.27 10.04 -5.35
N ILE A 30 -12.21 9.30 -4.76
CA ILE A 30 -13.65 9.51 -4.99
C ILE A 30 -14.15 10.73 -4.20
N LEU A 31 -13.69 10.88 -2.95
CA LEU A 31 -14.14 11.95 -2.06
C LEU A 31 -13.54 13.32 -2.39
N SER A 32 -12.34 13.36 -2.98
CA SER A 32 -11.75 14.63 -3.43
C SER A 32 -12.61 15.32 -4.50
N ARG A 33 -13.47 14.55 -5.22
CA ARG A 33 -14.33 15.04 -6.32
C ARG A 33 -13.58 15.92 -7.31
N ASP A 34 -12.31 15.59 -7.49
CA ASP A 34 -11.37 16.39 -8.24
C ASP A 34 -11.15 15.72 -9.59
N ASP A 35 -11.50 16.40 -10.69
CA ASP A 35 -11.24 15.89 -12.05
C ASP A 35 -9.76 16.05 -12.46
N SER A 36 -8.87 16.28 -11.49
CA SER A 36 -7.45 16.53 -11.69
C SER A 36 -6.61 15.26 -11.78
N MET A 37 -5.32 15.49 -12.07
CA MET A 37 -4.26 14.49 -12.00
C MET A 37 -4.25 13.71 -10.67
N PHE A 38 -4.65 14.32 -9.55
CA PHE A 38 -4.62 13.66 -8.24
C PHE A 38 -5.61 12.50 -8.16
N LEU A 39 -6.81 12.61 -8.75
CA LEU A 39 -7.75 11.49 -8.80
C LEU A 39 -7.13 10.26 -9.47
N ILE A 40 -6.47 10.46 -10.61
CA ILE A 40 -5.79 9.39 -11.34
C ILE A 40 -4.66 8.81 -10.48
N LEU A 41 -3.84 9.67 -9.88
CA LEU A 41 -2.73 9.22 -9.04
C LEU A 41 -3.20 8.42 -7.82
N PHE A 42 -4.26 8.83 -7.13
CA PHE A 42 -4.80 8.09 -5.98
C PHE A 42 -5.38 6.74 -6.39
N ILE A 43 -6.08 6.66 -7.53
CA ILE A 43 -6.59 5.37 -8.06
C ILE A 43 -5.43 4.44 -8.40
N LEU A 44 -4.44 4.94 -9.16
CA LEU A 44 -3.26 4.15 -9.52
C LEU A 44 -2.45 3.74 -8.30
N ASN A 45 -2.43 4.57 -7.26
CA ASN A 45 -1.78 4.25 -6.00
C ASN A 45 -2.45 3.06 -5.31
N GLY A 46 -3.77 3.12 -5.13
CA GLY A 46 -4.53 2.00 -4.58
C GLY A 46 -4.37 0.71 -5.39
N LEU A 47 -4.44 0.80 -6.71
CA LEU A 47 -4.19 -0.35 -7.60
C LEU A 47 -2.75 -0.87 -7.49
N GLY A 48 -1.76 0.01 -7.35
CA GLY A 48 -0.36 -0.36 -7.15
C GLY A 48 -0.15 -1.21 -5.89
N TYR A 49 -0.75 -0.81 -4.77
CA TYR A 49 -0.74 -1.60 -3.53
C TYR A 49 -1.36 -2.99 -3.74
N LEU A 50 -2.55 -3.05 -4.35
CA LEU A 50 -3.24 -4.32 -4.60
C LEU A 50 -2.44 -5.23 -5.53
N ALA A 51 -1.88 -4.69 -6.61
CA ALA A 51 -1.09 -5.44 -7.58
C ALA A 51 0.20 -5.99 -6.95
N LEU A 52 0.93 -5.17 -6.20
CA LEU A 52 2.17 -5.58 -5.54
C LEU A 52 1.93 -6.63 -4.46
N VAL A 53 0.90 -6.46 -3.62
CA VAL A 53 0.60 -7.46 -2.57
C VAL A 53 0.03 -8.76 -3.15
N ALA A 54 -0.76 -8.67 -4.23
CA ALA A 54 -1.20 -9.83 -5.00
C ALA A 54 0.00 -10.57 -5.59
N GLY A 55 0.92 -9.86 -6.23
CA GLY A 55 2.14 -10.43 -6.80
C GLY A 55 3.04 -11.07 -5.75
N LEU A 56 3.11 -10.48 -4.55
CA LEU A 56 3.96 -10.98 -3.46
C LEU A 56 3.48 -12.32 -2.92
N TYR A 57 2.17 -12.50 -2.72
CA TYR A 57 1.65 -13.66 -1.99
C TYR A 57 0.72 -14.58 -2.77
N PHE A 58 0.04 -14.08 -3.80
CA PHE A 58 -1.09 -14.76 -4.43
C PHE A 58 -0.83 -15.17 -5.89
N VAL A 59 0.25 -14.70 -6.53
CA VAL A 59 0.62 -15.05 -7.91
C VAL A 59 1.82 -16.00 -7.93
N PRO A 60 1.61 -17.33 -8.13
CA PRO A 60 2.70 -18.31 -8.09
C PRO A 60 3.78 -18.09 -9.16
N GLN A 61 3.40 -17.54 -10.32
CA GLN A 61 4.32 -17.26 -11.42
C GLN A 61 5.40 -16.25 -11.04
N LEU A 62 5.14 -15.42 -10.02
CA LEU A 62 6.07 -14.41 -9.52
C LEU A 62 6.86 -14.90 -8.29
N ALA A 63 6.80 -16.19 -7.95
CA ALA A 63 7.46 -16.75 -6.78
C ALA A 63 8.97 -16.45 -6.72
N SER A 64 9.67 -16.50 -7.86
CA SER A 64 11.10 -16.18 -7.96
C SER A 64 11.40 -14.68 -7.75
N GLN A 65 10.40 -13.82 -7.90
CA GLN A 65 10.52 -12.37 -7.83
C GLN A 65 10.01 -11.80 -6.51
N ARG A 66 9.52 -12.63 -5.58
CA ARG A 66 8.93 -12.20 -4.29
C ARG A 66 9.83 -11.25 -3.50
N SER A 67 11.14 -11.50 -3.47
CA SER A 67 12.08 -10.59 -2.81
C SER A 67 12.08 -9.21 -3.46
N MET A 68 12.12 -9.15 -4.80
CA MET A 68 12.06 -7.89 -5.55
C MET A 68 10.71 -7.19 -5.35
N ILE A 69 9.60 -7.93 -5.38
CA ILE A 69 8.25 -7.38 -5.18
C ILE A 69 8.09 -6.84 -3.76
N ARG A 70 8.64 -7.52 -2.74
CA ARG A 70 8.66 -7.03 -1.36
C ARG A 70 9.39 -5.69 -1.25
N TRP A 71 10.57 -5.58 -1.86
CA TRP A 71 11.32 -4.32 -1.91
C TRP A 71 10.60 -3.24 -2.71
N ALA A 72 9.94 -3.61 -3.81
CA ALA A 72 9.13 -2.69 -4.59
C ALA A 72 7.95 -2.16 -3.77
N LEU A 73 7.24 -3.02 -3.05
CA LEU A 73 6.14 -2.61 -2.15
C LEU A 73 6.67 -1.70 -1.03
N LEU A 74 7.81 -2.03 -0.41
CA LEU A 74 8.42 -1.18 0.61
C LEU A 74 8.79 0.20 0.05
N GLY A 75 9.48 0.24 -1.10
CA GLY A 75 9.88 1.49 -1.75
C GLY A 75 8.68 2.31 -2.21
N PHE A 76 7.66 1.64 -2.75
CA PHE A 76 6.40 2.27 -3.14
C PHE A 76 5.74 2.93 -1.94
N THR A 77 5.59 2.21 -0.82
CA THR A 77 5.05 2.76 0.43
C THR A 77 5.88 3.91 0.97
N ALA A 78 7.21 3.83 0.91
CA ALA A 78 8.06 4.94 1.35
C ALA A 78 7.83 6.21 0.49
N VAL A 79 7.68 6.06 -0.82
CA VAL A 79 7.38 7.18 -1.72
C VAL A 79 6.02 7.79 -1.40
N THR A 80 4.96 6.98 -1.26
CA THR A 80 3.62 7.48 -0.95
C THR A 80 3.56 8.18 0.41
N PHE A 81 4.29 7.65 1.39
CA PHE A 81 4.44 8.24 2.71
C PHE A 81 5.07 9.63 2.64
N VAL A 82 6.20 9.78 1.94
CA VAL A 82 6.90 11.07 1.80
C VAL A 82 6.07 12.07 1.01
N LEU A 83 5.47 11.65 -0.11
CA LEU A 83 4.70 12.54 -0.99
C LEU A 83 3.49 13.17 -0.30
N TYR A 84 2.89 12.49 0.68
CA TYR A 84 1.84 13.10 1.52
C TYR A 84 2.32 14.41 2.15
N PHE A 85 3.47 14.38 2.83
CA PHE A 85 4.00 15.57 3.52
C PHE A 85 4.44 16.65 2.52
N VAL A 86 4.98 16.26 1.37
CA VAL A 86 5.41 17.19 0.32
C VAL A 86 4.22 17.95 -0.26
N PHE A 87 3.15 17.24 -0.65
CA PHE A 87 2.00 17.87 -1.32
C PHE A 87 1.01 18.54 -0.38
N ASN A 88 0.96 18.15 0.90
CA ASN A 88 0.06 18.74 1.89
C ASN A 88 0.76 19.79 2.76
N TRP A 89 2.02 20.14 2.50
CA TRP A 89 2.71 21.17 3.29
C TRP A 89 2.09 22.56 3.08
N PRO A 90 1.85 23.35 4.15
CA PRO A 90 2.07 23.06 5.58
C PRO A 90 0.87 22.39 6.29
N ALA A 91 -0.26 22.22 5.62
CA ALA A 91 -1.51 21.64 6.14
C ALA A 91 -1.49 20.10 6.27
N VAL A 92 -0.51 19.54 7.00
CA VAL A 92 -0.30 18.09 7.12
C VAL A 92 -1.15 17.39 8.20
N LEU A 93 -2.10 18.11 8.83
CA LEU A 93 -2.89 17.60 9.95
C LEU A 93 -4.25 17.02 9.53
N ASN A 94 -4.40 16.59 8.26
CA ASN A 94 -5.60 15.92 7.81
C ASN A 94 -5.76 14.57 8.55
N PRO A 95 -6.85 14.33 9.30
CA PRO A 95 -6.97 13.12 10.13
C PRO A 95 -6.90 11.82 9.34
N ILE A 96 -7.56 11.74 8.18
CA ILE A 96 -7.57 10.54 7.34
C ILE A 96 -6.17 10.28 6.77
N GLY A 97 -5.51 11.34 6.28
CA GLY A 97 -4.14 11.24 5.76
C GLY A 97 -3.13 10.78 6.81
N LEU A 98 -3.23 11.28 8.05
CA LEU A 98 -2.35 10.84 9.14
C LEU A 98 -2.59 9.39 9.55
N VAL A 99 -3.85 8.95 9.61
CA VAL A 99 -4.19 7.53 9.88
C VAL A 99 -3.59 6.64 8.80
N ASP A 100 -3.72 7.01 7.53
CA ASP A 100 -3.11 6.28 6.42
C ASP A 100 -1.58 6.23 6.54
N LYS A 101 -0.93 7.35 6.87
CA LYS A 101 0.52 7.37 7.08
C LYS A 101 0.97 6.47 8.24
N LEU A 102 0.18 6.36 9.31
CA LEU A 102 0.48 5.40 10.39
C LEU A 102 0.39 3.95 9.90
N ILE A 103 -0.63 3.63 9.08
CA ILE A 103 -0.78 2.29 8.47
C ILE A 103 0.42 1.99 7.56
N GLU A 104 0.81 2.93 6.71
CA GLU A 104 1.97 2.81 5.82
C GLU A 104 3.27 2.63 6.59
N LEU A 105 3.47 3.37 7.69
CA LEU A 105 4.66 3.23 8.54
C LEU A 105 4.75 1.83 9.15
N VAL A 106 3.65 1.31 9.68
CA VAL A 106 3.60 -0.07 10.22
C VAL A 106 3.85 -1.08 9.11
N LEU A 107 3.28 -0.87 7.92
CA LEU A 107 3.50 -1.72 6.75
C LEU A 107 4.99 -1.76 6.36
N MET A 108 5.66 -0.61 6.28
CA MET A 108 7.10 -0.54 5.99
C MET A 108 7.93 -1.33 6.99
N ILE A 109 7.63 -1.19 8.28
CA ILE A 109 8.33 -1.93 9.35
C ILE A 109 8.15 -3.44 9.15
N GLN A 110 6.94 -3.89 8.85
CA GLN A 110 6.68 -5.32 8.65
C GLN A 110 7.31 -5.87 7.37
N LEU A 111 7.29 -5.11 6.27
CA LEU A 111 7.97 -5.48 5.04
C LEU A 111 9.48 -5.58 5.25
N TRP A 112 10.07 -4.65 6.01
CA TRP A 112 11.48 -4.68 6.34
C TRP A 112 11.86 -5.93 7.15
N GLN A 113 11.00 -6.34 8.09
CA GLN A 113 11.23 -7.50 8.96
C GLN A 113 10.86 -8.85 8.31
N GLU A 114 10.07 -8.86 7.25
CA GLU A 114 9.74 -10.06 6.47
C GLU A 114 10.99 -10.59 5.78
N LYS A 115 11.29 -11.88 5.96
CA LYS A 115 12.47 -12.57 5.44
C LYS A 115 12.12 -13.44 4.25
#